data_AF-A0A2N1N6Q8-F1
#
_entry.id   AF-A0A2N1N6Q8-F1
#
_cell.length_a   1.000
_cell.length_b   1.000
_cell.length_c   1.000
_cell.angle_alpha   90.00
_cell.angle_beta   90.00
_cell.angle_gamma   90.00
#
_symmetry.space_group_name_H-M   'P 1'
#
loop_
_entity.id
_entity.type
_entity.pdbx_description
1 polymer ?
#
loop_
_entity_poly.entity_id
_entity_poly.type
_entity_poly.pdbx_seq_one_letter_code
_entity_poly.pdbx_strand_id
1 'polypeptide(L)'
;MEPKRILDQSFPYTKSSDIYSFGVLMWEISSGYPPFKDCENIITLGLAINRGARETAIPETPIEYEELYKKCWGQEPEQRPAISEVL
;
A
#
# COMPACT_ATOMS: atom_id res chain seq x y z
N MET A 1 -4.81 5.93 -1.14
CA MET A 1 -5.78 5.75 -0.03
C MET A 1 -4.98 5.58 1.26
N GLU A 2 -5.35 6.24 2.36
CA GLU A 2 -4.68 6.07 3.67
C GLU A 2 -5.43 4.99 4.48
N PRO A 3 -4.80 3.85 4.87
CA PRO A 3 -5.47 2.80 5.63
C PRO A 3 -6.19 3.30 6.88
N LYS A 4 -5.56 4.18 7.66
CA LYS A 4 -6.16 4.71 8.91
C LYS A 4 -7.45 5.49 8.65
N ARG A 5 -7.59 6.11 7.47
CA ARG A 5 -8.80 6.84 7.09
C ARG A 5 -10.02 5.97 6.82
N ILE A 6 -9.83 4.66 6.65
CA ILE A 6 -10.94 3.71 6.44
C ILE A 6 -11.84 3.67 7.68
N LEU A 7 -11.25 3.71 8.87
CA LEU A 7 -11.99 3.71 10.14
C LEU A 7 -12.06 5.09 10.80
N ASP A 8 -11.09 5.97 10.55
CA ASP A 8 -11.05 7.32 11.10
C ASP A 8 -11.00 8.37 9.98
N GLN A 9 -12.16 8.85 9.55
CA GLN A 9 -12.26 9.86 8.50
C GLN A 9 -11.64 11.22 8.88
N SER A 10 -11.32 11.44 10.16
CA SER A 10 -10.64 12.65 10.61
C SER A 10 -9.12 12.58 10.46
N PHE A 11 -8.56 11.36 10.28
CA PHE A 11 -7.12 11.14 10.15
C PHE A 11 -6.56 11.90 8.93
N PRO A 12 -5.61 12.83 9.07
CA PRO A 12 -5.21 13.70 7.95
C PRO A 12 -4.56 12.92 6.81
N TYR A 13 -4.76 13.39 5.57
CA TYR A 13 -3.87 13.02 4.48
C TYR A 13 -2.54 13.75 4.65
N THR A 14 -1.45 13.02 4.45
CA THR A 14 -0.10 13.53 4.54
C THR A 14 0.72 13.04 3.35
N LYS A 15 1.95 13.53 3.20
CA LYS A 15 2.88 13.01 2.17
C LYS A 15 3.09 11.50 2.29
N SER A 16 3.07 10.94 3.50
CA SER A 16 3.19 9.49 3.70
C SER A 16 1.93 8.73 3.22
N SER A 17 0.77 9.37 3.12
CA SER A 17 -0.41 8.79 2.45
C SER A 17 -0.21 8.67 0.93
N ASP A 18 0.51 9.64 0.32
CA ASP A 18 0.90 9.56 -1.08
C ASP A 18 1.90 8.42 -1.30
N ILE A 19 2.90 8.28 -0.42
CA ILE A 19 3.88 7.18 -0.45
C ILE A 19 3.19 5.81 -0.33
N TYR A 20 2.19 5.67 0.54
CA TYR A 20 1.40 4.44 0.59
C TYR A 20 0.74 4.13 -0.75
N SER A 21 0.08 5.13 -1.34
CA SER A 21 -0.59 4.98 -2.63
C SER A 21 0.40 4.65 -3.74
N PHE A 22 1.60 5.23 -3.68
CA PHE A 22 2.70 4.92 -4.59
C PHE A 22 3.19 3.47 -4.44
N GLY A 23 3.32 2.95 -3.21
CA GLY A 23 3.64 1.54 -2.98
C GLY A 23 2.61 0.59 -3.58
N VAL A 24 1.31 0.91 -3.47
CA VAL A 24 0.25 0.14 -4.13
C VAL A 24 0.38 0.17 -5.66
N LEU A 25 0.66 1.34 -6.24
CA LEU A 25 0.90 1.48 -7.69
C LEU A 25 2.14 0.71 -8.15
N MET A 26 3.22 0.73 -7.37
CA MET A 26 4.43 -0.03 -7.68
C MET A 26 4.14 -1.53 -7.76
N TRP A 27 3.35 -2.05 -6.81
CA TRP A 27 2.92 -3.45 -6.85
C TRP A 27 2.01 -3.74 -8.04
N GLU A 28 1.06 -2.85 -8.36
CA GLU A 28 0.18 -2.99 -9.53
C GLU A 28 0.98 -3.04 -10.84
N ILE A 29 2.02 -2.22 -10.97
CA ILE A 29 2.96 -2.25 -12.10
C ILE A 29 3.72 -3.58 -12.14
N SER A 30 4.18 -4.07 -10.99
CA SER A 30 4.90 -5.34 -10.89
C SER A 30 4.03 -6.54 -11.23
N SER A 31 2.77 -6.52 -10.79
CA SER A 31 1.82 -7.62 -10.92
C SER A 31 1.13 -7.63 -12.29
N GLY A 32 0.93 -6.46 -12.89
CA GLY A 32 0.08 -6.30 -14.07
C GLY A 32 -1.41 -6.48 -13.79
N TYR A 33 -1.81 -6.48 -12.51
CA TYR A 33 -3.20 -6.72 -12.07
C TYR A 33 -3.71 -5.59 -11.17
N PRO A 34 -5.03 -5.30 -11.22
CA PRO A 34 -5.65 -4.41 -10.24
C PRO A 34 -5.41 -4.90 -8.80
N PRO A 35 -5.11 -4.00 -7.85
CA PRO A 35 -5.02 -4.34 -6.43
C PRO A 35 -6.31 -4.99 -5.93
N PHE A 36 -6.15 -6.08 -5.21
CA PHE A 36 -7.17 -6.90 -4.57
C PHE A 36 -8.25 -7.39 -5.54
N LYS A 37 -7.85 -7.74 -6.78
CA LYS A 37 -8.76 -8.14 -7.87
C LYS A 37 -9.78 -9.24 -7.52
N ASP A 38 -9.44 -10.11 -6.57
CA ASP A 38 -10.28 -11.25 -6.17
C ASP A 38 -11.21 -10.92 -4.98
N CYS A 39 -11.19 -9.68 -4.46
CA CYS A 39 -12.05 -9.22 -3.36
C CYS A 39 -13.23 -8.40 -3.87
N GLU A 40 -14.42 -9.00 -3.89
CA GLU A 40 -15.64 -8.32 -4.36
C GLU A 40 -16.27 -7.39 -3.29
N ASN A 41 -16.05 -7.67 -2.01
CA ASN A 41 -16.65 -6.90 -0.92
C ASN A 41 -15.72 -5.77 -0.44
N ILE A 42 -16.01 -4.54 -0.86
CA ILE A 42 -15.22 -3.34 -0.52
C ILE A 42 -15.16 -3.04 0.98
N ILE A 43 -16.22 -3.37 1.74
CA ILE A 43 -16.26 -3.15 3.20
C ILE A 43 -15.30 -4.11 3.90
N THR A 44 -15.39 -5.39 3.56
CA THR A 44 -14.48 -6.43 4.09
C THR A 44 -13.03 -6.13 3.71
N LEU A 45 -12.80 -5.72 2.47
CA LEU A 45 -11.48 -5.32 1.99
C LEU A 45 -10.91 -4.14 2.80
N GLY A 46 -11.70 -3.08 2.99
CA GLY A 46 -11.26 -1.92 3.76
C GLY A 46 -10.87 -2.29 5.20
N LEU A 47 -11.68 -3.13 5.86
CA LEU A 47 -11.36 -3.64 7.21
C LEU A 47 -10.08 -4.49 7.23
N ALA A 48 -9.87 -5.33 6.21
CA ALA A 48 -8.65 -6.14 6.10
C ALA A 48 -7.41 -5.25 5.92
N ILE A 49 -7.47 -4.27 5.02
CA ILE A 49 -6.37 -3.31 4.77
C ILE A 49 -6.05 -2.52 6.04
N ASN A 50 -7.06 -2.05 6.76
CA ASN A 50 -6.87 -1.35 8.03
C ASN A 50 -6.23 -2.24 9.11
N ARG A 51 -6.43 -3.57 9.04
CA ARG A 51 -5.79 -4.56 9.92
C ARG A 51 -4.41 -5.02 9.44
N GLY A 52 -3.87 -4.42 8.37
CA GLY A 52 -2.55 -4.74 7.85
C GLY A 52 -2.52 -5.74 6.70
N ALA A 53 -3.67 -6.12 6.12
CA ALA A 53 -3.67 -6.96 4.93
C ALA A 53 -2.97 -6.22 3.77
N ARG A 54 -2.11 -6.94 3.06
CA ARG A 54 -1.36 -6.47 1.89
C ARG A 54 -1.38 -7.56 0.84
N GLU A 55 -1.05 -7.16 -0.38
CA GLU A 55 -0.90 -8.08 -1.49
C GLU A 55 0.27 -9.05 -1.30
N THR A 56 0.17 -10.17 -1.99
CA THR A 56 1.25 -11.15 -2.05
C THR A 56 2.37 -10.67 -2.97
N ALA A 57 3.59 -11.10 -2.67
CA ALA A 57 4.72 -10.85 -3.56
C ALA A 57 4.51 -11.55 -4.91
N ILE A 58 4.89 -10.89 -5.99
CA ILE A 58 4.76 -11.43 -7.34
C ILE A 58 6.09 -12.14 -7.68
N PRO A 59 6.05 -13.43 -8.06
CA PRO A 59 7.24 -14.14 -8.53
C PRO A 59 7.97 -13.33 -9.61
N GLU A 60 9.30 -13.42 -9.63
CA GLU A 60 10.17 -12.71 -10.59
C GLU A 60 10.27 -11.19 -10.42
N THR A 61 9.54 -10.59 -9.48
CA THR A 61 9.81 -9.19 -9.09
C THR A 61 11.22 -9.08 -8.52
N PRO A 62 12.05 -8.11 -8.96
CA PRO A 62 13.35 -7.86 -8.35
C PRO A 62 13.22 -7.61 -6.85
N ILE A 63 14.07 -8.25 -6.04
CA ILE A 63 13.93 -8.23 -4.58
C ILE A 63 13.99 -6.81 -4.02
N GLU A 64 14.83 -5.95 -4.59
CA GLU A 64 14.96 -4.56 -4.19
C GLU A 64 13.68 -3.76 -4.47
N TYR A 65 12.99 -4.07 -5.58
CA TYR A 65 11.72 -3.43 -5.93
C TYR A 65 10.59 -3.90 -5.01
N GLU A 66 10.58 -5.20 -4.67
CA GLU A 66 9.66 -5.77 -3.69
C GLU A 66 9.82 -5.14 -2.31
N GLU A 67 11.05 -5.07 -1.81
CA GLU A 67 11.35 -4.43 -0.53
C GLU A 67 10.92 -2.96 -0.52
N LEU A 68 11.16 -2.24 -1.63
CA LEU A 68 10.81 -0.85 -1.76
C LEU A 68 9.29 -0.62 -1.69
N TYR A 69 8.48 -1.31 -2.51
CA TYR A 69 7.03 -1.12 -2.43
C TYR A 69 6.48 -1.62 -1.09
N LYS A 70 7.09 -2.66 -0.50
CA LYS A 70 6.72 -3.14 0.84
C LYS A 70 6.95 -2.11 1.93
N LYS A 71 8.04 -1.36 1.84
CA LYS A 71 8.33 -0.24 2.74
C LYS A 71 7.35 0.91 2.51
N CYS A 72 7.03 1.23 1.26
CA CYS A 72 6.10 2.31 0.89
C CYS A 72 4.69 2.12 1.47
N TRP A 73 4.15 0.91 1.47
CA TRP A 73 2.79 0.65 1.98
C TRP A 73 2.74 0.15 3.44
N GLY A 74 3.75 0.49 4.25
CA GLY A 74 3.78 0.23 5.69
C GLY A 74 2.49 0.67 6.39
N GLN A 75 2.05 -0.08 7.40
CA GLN A 75 0.78 0.20 8.09
C GLN A 75 0.81 1.57 8.75
N GLU A 76 1.89 1.84 9.50
CA GLU A 76 2.05 3.11 10.18
C GLU A 76 2.70 4.14 9.24
N PRO A 77 2.14 5.37 9.12
CA PRO A 77 2.67 6.44 8.27
C PRO A 77 4.17 6.70 8.43
N GLU A 78 4.69 6.63 9.65
CA GLU A 78 6.09 6.84 10.02
C GLU A 78 7.05 5.74 9.57
N GLN A 79 6.54 4.57 9.20
CA GLN A 79 7.35 3.47 8.64
C GLN A 79 7.66 3.68 7.16
N ARG A 80 6.93 4.60 6.51
CA ARG A 80 7.00 4.83 5.07
C ARG A 80 8.14 5.80 4.77
N PRO A 81 8.94 5.56 3.72
CA PRO A 81 10.07 6.40 3.36
C PRO A 81 9.60 7.79 2.88
N ALA A 82 10.50 8.77 2.93
CA ALA A 82 10.31 10.01 2.17
C ALA A 82 10.47 9.75 0.67
N ILE A 83 9.85 10.58 -0.18
CA ILE A 83 9.95 10.43 -1.64
C ILE A 83 11.40 10.45 -2.15
N SER A 84 12.29 11.18 -1.47
CA SER A 84 13.72 11.26 -1.78
C SER A 84 14.50 9.99 -1.49
N GLU A 85 13.92 9.04 -0.75
CA GLU A 85 14.50 7.71 -0.52
C GLU A 85 13.92 6.66 -1.48
N VAL A 86 12.94 7.05 -2.31
CA VAL A 86 12.25 6.20 -3.28
C VAL A 86 12.71 6.49 -4.71
N LEU A 87 13.04 7.76 -5.02
CA LEU A 87 13.49 8.26 -6.33
C LEU A 87 14.99 8.52 -6.38
#